data_AF-A0A9D6JIJ7-F1
#
_entry.id   AF-A0A9D6JIJ7-F1
#
_cell.length_a   1.000
_cell.length_b   1.000
_cell.length_c   1.000
_cell.angle_alpha   90.00
_cell.angle_beta   90.00
_cell.angle_gamma   90.00
#
_symmetry.space_group_name_H-M   'P 1'
#
loop_
_entity.id
_entity.type
_entity.pdbx_description
1 polymer ?
#
loop_
_entity_poly.entity_id
_entity_poly.type
_entity_poly.pdbx_seq_one_letter_code
_entity_poly.pdbx_strand_id
1 'polypeptide(L)'
;MRTQLPFLFITCNLIAGVSHAIPLSTVVLPDAIANCSNCVILPQSTTDLDYMNVFDMYRFDTSTGTGTINHLVRYNLSSASALDSTDTMNPEPEITHMDYTGYIWLEAPGSLQSLNTQFNIYTDQISPLSWRNGFNSDNTWTFSMNLDATLAGSGSIAANWSEETWEYIYTGNLSITNGMALCIECAASVTLNLVGFEYTNAGQFIVNPDDPRALLLSYDDYWDYRYTSRDFFVQSIPVPAAIWLFVSGLVTLIGFKRKQLRCHETYHEVCRSD
;
A
#
# COMPACT_ATOMS: atom_id res chain seq x y z
N MET A 1 19.03 -39.28 34.74
CA MET A 1 17.70 -38.64 34.81
C MET A 1 17.68 -37.49 33.82
N ARG A 2 16.93 -37.62 32.72
CA ARG A 2 16.74 -36.56 31.70
C ARG A 2 15.51 -35.75 32.07
N THR A 3 15.70 -34.51 32.48
CA THR A 3 14.63 -33.53 32.72
C THR A 3 14.06 -33.07 31.38
N GLN A 4 12.86 -33.53 31.03
CA GLN A 4 12.09 -32.99 29.91
C GLN A 4 11.49 -31.64 30.34
N LEU A 5 11.87 -30.57 29.65
CA LEU A 5 11.22 -29.26 29.76
C LEU A 5 9.89 -29.30 29.00
N PRO A 6 8.77 -28.88 29.60
CA PRO A 6 7.49 -28.77 28.89
C PRO A 6 7.54 -27.58 27.92
N PHE A 7 7.41 -27.86 26.63
CA PHE A 7 7.11 -26.85 25.62
C PHE A 7 5.66 -26.40 25.82
N LEU A 8 5.47 -25.22 26.41
CA LEU A 8 4.19 -24.56 26.54
C LEU A 8 3.83 -23.95 25.17
N PHE A 9 3.03 -24.63 24.37
CA PHE A 9 2.42 -24.05 23.18
C PHE A 9 1.32 -23.09 23.63
N ILE A 10 1.61 -21.79 23.68
CA ILE A 10 0.60 -20.75 23.83
C ILE A 10 -0.07 -20.60 22.45
N THR A 11 -1.21 -21.27 22.27
CA THR A 11 -2.10 -21.00 21.13
C THR A 11 -2.74 -19.64 21.36
N CYS A 12 -2.22 -18.60 20.70
CA CYS A 12 -2.87 -17.31 20.64
C CYS A 12 -4.13 -17.47 19.77
N ASN A 13 -5.29 -17.63 20.40
CA ASN A 13 -6.57 -17.52 19.70
C ASN A 13 -6.76 -16.03 19.37
N LEU A 14 -6.31 -15.63 18.18
CA LEU A 14 -6.69 -14.37 17.57
C LEU A 14 -8.22 -14.35 17.48
N ILE A 15 -8.84 -13.44 18.20
CA ILE A 15 -10.27 -13.18 18.13
C ILE A 15 -10.55 -12.77 16.69
N ALA A 16 -11.20 -13.63 15.91
CA ALA A 16 -11.69 -13.28 14.59
C ALA A 16 -12.67 -12.11 14.77
N GLY A 17 -12.23 -10.91 14.37
CA GLY A 17 -13.04 -9.70 14.44
C GLY A 17 -14.33 -9.92 13.67
N VAL A 18 -15.46 -9.63 14.33
CA VAL A 18 -16.75 -9.62 13.64
C VAL A 18 -16.71 -8.45 12.65
N SER A 19 -16.66 -8.75 11.35
CA SER A 19 -16.74 -7.74 10.29
C SER A 19 -18.07 -7.00 10.45
N HIS A 20 -18.04 -5.72 10.82
CA HIS A 20 -19.23 -4.88 10.86
C HIS A 20 -19.37 -4.18 9.52
N ALA A 21 -20.57 -4.15 8.94
CA ALA A 21 -20.78 -3.37 7.72
C ALA A 21 -20.65 -1.86 8.07
N ILE A 22 -19.67 -1.18 7.47
CA ILE A 22 -19.54 0.28 7.56
C ILE A 22 -20.50 0.92 6.54
N PRO A 23 -21.39 1.85 6.97
CA PRO A 23 -22.25 2.58 6.07
C PRO A 23 -21.50 3.68 5.32
N LEU A 24 -21.82 3.91 4.06
CA LEU A 24 -21.19 4.90 3.19
C LEU A 24 -21.32 6.35 3.70
N SER A 25 -22.30 6.65 4.55
CA SER A 25 -22.49 8.01 5.07
C SER A 25 -21.37 8.49 6.01
N THR A 26 -20.58 7.58 6.56
CA THR A 26 -19.37 7.92 7.35
C THR A 26 -18.13 8.06 6.46
N VAL A 27 -18.32 7.94 5.15
CA VAL A 27 -17.26 7.76 4.18
C VAL A 27 -17.35 8.88 3.15
N VAL A 28 -16.24 9.60 2.95
CA VAL A 28 -16.17 10.66 1.95
C VAL A 28 -15.83 10.02 0.60
N LEU A 29 -16.80 10.03 -0.32
CA LEU A 29 -16.62 9.55 -1.68
C LEU A 29 -15.69 10.47 -2.48
N PRO A 30 -14.93 9.93 -3.44
CA PRO A 30 -14.22 10.75 -4.41
C PRO A 30 -15.16 11.67 -5.19
N ASP A 31 -14.74 12.88 -5.51
CA ASP A 31 -15.54 13.84 -6.30
C ASP A 31 -16.01 13.24 -7.64
N ALA A 32 -15.15 12.48 -8.31
CA ALA A 32 -15.46 11.82 -9.58
C ALA A 32 -16.59 10.78 -9.45
N ILE A 33 -16.70 10.15 -8.28
CA ILE A 33 -17.68 9.13 -7.97
C ILE A 33 -18.96 9.77 -7.40
N ALA A 34 -18.84 10.79 -6.55
CA ALA A 34 -19.96 11.52 -5.99
C ALA A 34 -20.81 12.22 -7.07
N ASN A 35 -20.18 12.65 -8.17
CA ASN A 35 -20.83 13.33 -9.29
C ASN A 35 -21.12 12.40 -10.49
N CYS A 36 -20.92 11.11 -10.34
CA CYS A 36 -21.12 10.14 -11.42
C CYS A 36 -22.61 9.90 -11.66
N SER A 37 -23.11 10.33 -12.82
CA SER A 37 -24.53 10.27 -13.18
C SER A 37 -25.00 8.89 -13.66
N ASN A 38 -24.06 8.00 -14.00
CA ASN A 38 -24.32 6.67 -14.53
C ASN A 38 -23.75 5.56 -13.63
N CYS A 39 -23.61 5.82 -12.34
CA CYS A 39 -23.27 4.77 -11.39
C CYS A 39 -24.10 4.83 -10.11
N VAL A 40 -24.23 3.67 -9.48
CA VAL A 40 -24.94 3.48 -8.21
C VAL A 40 -24.04 2.69 -7.29
N ILE A 41 -23.77 3.23 -6.10
CA ILE A 41 -22.94 2.59 -5.08
C ILE A 41 -23.87 2.06 -4.01
N LEU A 42 -23.69 0.80 -3.61
CA LEU A 42 -24.43 0.26 -2.48
C LEU A 42 -23.91 0.91 -1.18
N PRO A 43 -24.82 1.38 -0.31
CA PRO A 43 -24.43 2.18 0.85
C PRO A 43 -23.80 1.36 1.98
N GLN A 44 -23.67 0.04 1.83
CA GLN A 44 -23.09 -0.85 2.83
C GLN A 44 -21.88 -1.54 2.24
N SER A 45 -20.78 -1.56 2.99
CA SER A 45 -19.62 -2.36 2.63
C SER A 45 -19.95 -3.85 2.68
N THR A 46 -19.50 -4.58 1.68
CA THR A 46 -19.57 -6.05 1.62
C THR A 46 -18.44 -6.70 2.42
N THR A 47 -17.35 -5.95 2.66
CA THR A 47 -16.24 -6.38 3.50
C THR A 47 -15.63 -5.18 4.23
N ASP A 48 -15.32 -5.39 5.51
CA ASP A 48 -14.65 -4.43 6.38
C ASP A 48 -13.42 -5.08 7.02
N LEU A 49 -12.25 -4.63 6.60
CA LEU A 49 -10.96 -4.91 7.21
C LEU A 49 -10.43 -3.60 7.80
N ASP A 50 -9.61 -3.68 8.85
CA ASP A 50 -9.07 -2.50 9.55
C ASP A 50 -8.45 -1.44 8.61
N TYR A 51 -7.85 -1.90 7.50
CA TYR A 51 -7.21 -1.06 6.49
C TYR A 51 -8.02 -0.85 5.20
N MET A 52 -9.09 -1.61 4.98
CA MET A 52 -9.79 -1.67 3.69
C MET A 52 -11.29 -1.91 3.81
N ASN A 53 -12.09 -1.18 3.04
CA ASN A 53 -13.51 -1.44 2.87
C ASN A 53 -13.87 -1.68 1.40
N VAL A 54 -14.76 -2.62 1.13
CA VAL A 54 -15.22 -2.92 -0.23
C VAL A 54 -16.70 -2.57 -0.35
N PHE A 55 -17.05 -1.80 -1.37
CA PHE A 55 -18.42 -1.45 -1.72
C PHE A 55 -18.74 -1.92 -3.14
N ASP A 56 -19.94 -2.41 -3.37
CA ASP A 56 -20.38 -2.72 -4.74
C ASP A 56 -20.81 -1.44 -5.46
N MET A 57 -20.35 -1.30 -6.69
CA MET A 57 -20.68 -0.19 -7.57
C MET A 57 -21.19 -0.73 -8.90
N TYR A 58 -22.41 -0.34 -9.27
CA TYR A 58 -23.00 -0.62 -10.56
C TYR A 58 -22.69 0.55 -11.50
N ARG A 59 -22.00 0.29 -12.61
CA ARG A 59 -21.86 1.26 -13.71
C ARG A 59 -22.80 0.92 -14.83
N PHE A 60 -23.46 1.93 -15.38
CA PHE A 60 -24.35 1.81 -16.52
C PHE A 60 -23.70 2.44 -17.75
N ASP A 61 -23.52 1.65 -18.79
CA ASP A 61 -23.18 2.17 -20.10
C ASP A 61 -24.48 2.68 -20.76
N THR A 62 -24.60 3.99 -20.87
CA THR A 62 -25.78 4.65 -21.44
C THR A 62 -25.93 4.39 -22.94
N SER A 63 -24.85 4.00 -23.63
CA SER A 63 -24.87 3.72 -25.06
C SER A 63 -25.44 2.32 -25.37
N THR A 64 -25.12 1.32 -24.54
CA THR A 64 -25.58 -0.06 -24.71
C THR A 64 -26.75 -0.43 -23.81
N GLY A 65 -27.02 0.37 -22.77
CA GLY A 65 -27.99 0.06 -21.72
C GLY A 65 -27.55 -1.09 -20.80
N THR A 66 -26.28 -1.52 -20.88
CA THR A 66 -25.75 -2.61 -20.06
C THR A 66 -25.17 -2.10 -18.75
N GLY A 67 -25.28 -2.92 -17.70
CA GLY A 67 -24.70 -2.65 -16.39
C GLY A 67 -23.54 -3.57 -16.11
N THR A 68 -22.45 -3.05 -15.55
CA THR A 68 -21.34 -3.83 -15.01
C THR A 68 -21.25 -3.64 -13.51
N ILE A 69 -20.89 -4.71 -12.81
CA ILE A 69 -20.60 -4.66 -11.37
C ILE A 69 -19.09 -4.46 -11.22
N ASN A 70 -18.74 -3.37 -10.57
CA ASN A 70 -17.39 -3.04 -10.12
C ASN A 70 -17.38 -3.03 -8.59
N HIS A 71 -16.19 -3.13 -8.02
CA HIS A 71 -15.95 -2.95 -6.60
C HIS A 71 -15.20 -1.64 -6.39
N LEU A 72 -15.71 -0.84 -5.48
CA LEU A 72 -15.06 0.38 -5.01
C LEU A 72 -14.41 0.07 -3.67
N VAL A 73 -13.09 0.05 -3.67
CA VAL A 73 -12.26 -0.31 -2.53
C VAL A 73 -11.71 0.96 -1.90
N ARG A 74 -11.98 1.18 -0.62
CA ARG A 74 -11.42 2.29 0.17
C ARG A 74 -10.28 1.77 1.02
N TYR A 75 -9.11 2.41 0.93
CA TYR A 75 -7.99 2.18 1.81
C TYR A 75 -7.79 3.34 2.77
N ASN A 76 -7.58 3.01 4.04
CA ASN A 76 -7.31 3.99 5.09
C ASN A 76 -5.79 4.27 5.14
N LEU A 77 -5.38 5.51 4.85
CA LEU A 77 -3.97 5.89 4.98
C LEU A 77 -3.65 6.25 6.44
N SER A 78 -2.65 5.60 7.03
CA SER A 78 -2.07 6.02 8.31
C SER A 78 -0.84 6.90 8.10
N SER A 79 -0.48 7.77 9.05
CA SER A 79 0.56 8.78 8.86
C SER A 79 1.94 8.21 8.48
N ALA A 80 2.27 6.97 8.84
CA ALA A 80 3.53 6.34 8.44
C ALA A 80 3.49 5.66 7.05
N SER A 81 2.37 5.79 6.32
CA SER A 81 2.07 4.94 5.18
C SER A 81 2.36 5.61 3.85
N ALA A 82 2.92 6.82 3.82
CA ALA A 82 3.33 7.38 2.56
C ALA A 82 4.49 8.34 2.71
N LEU A 83 5.49 8.15 1.87
CA LEU A 83 6.75 8.87 1.87
C LEU A 83 6.82 9.64 0.56
N ASP A 84 6.68 10.97 0.62
CA ASP A 84 7.28 11.83 -0.40
C ASP A 84 8.75 12.02 -0.03
N SER A 85 9.66 11.82 -0.98
CA SER A 85 11.09 12.09 -0.83
C SER A 85 11.55 12.82 -2.06
N THR A 86 11.80 14.13 -1.94
CA THR A 86 12.47 14.90 -2.98
C THR A 86 13.97 14.93 -2.69
N ASP A 87 14.78 14.35 -3.56
CA ASP A 87 16.22 14.55 -3.59
C ASP A 87 16.53 15.62 -4.63
N THR A 88 17.42 16.56 -4.32
CA THR A 88 18.02 17.46 -5.31
C THR A 88 19.52 17.20 -5.27
N MET A 89 20.19 17.01 -6.41
CA MET A 89 21.66 16.90 -6.47
C MET A 89 22.41 18.21 -6.11
N ASN A 90 22.00 18.87 -5.04
CA ASN A 90 22.83 19.78 -4.28
C ASN A 90 23.85 18.94 -3.49
N PRO A 91 25.10 19.39 -3.25
CA PRO A 91 26.07 18.70 -2.41
C PRO A 91 25.58 18.29 -1.00
N GLU A 92 24.46 18.86 -0.54
CA GLU A 92 23.72 18.42 0.65
C GLU A 92 22.27 18.12 0.23
N PRO A 93 21.90 16.85 -0.01
CA PRO A 93 20.53 16.50 -0.38
C PRO A 93 19.59 16.72 0.81
N GLU A 94 18.60 17.60 0.65
CA GLU A 94 17.56 17.82 1.66
C GLU A 94 16.40 16.85 1.40
N ILE A 95 16.46 15.68 2.03
CA ILE A 95 15.35 14.72 1.99
C ILE A 95 14.24 15.26 2.90
N THR A 96 13.19 15.79 2.28
CA THR A 96 11.96 16.16 3.00
C THR A 96 11.03 14.96 3.02
N HIS A 97 10.68 14.48 4.21
CA HIS A 97 9.65 13.45 4.39
C HIS A 97 8.30 14.11 4.71
N MET A 98 7.25 13.64 4.05
CA MET A 98 5.88 14.10 4.29
C MET A 98 4.93 12.92 4.43
N ASP A 99 4.26 12.88 5.58
CA ASP A 99 3.25 11.88 5.92
C ASP A 99 1.93 12.21 5.22
N TYR A 100 1.33 11.23 4.54
CA TYR A 100 -0.03 11.37 4.02
C TYR A 100 -1.07 10.68 4.91
N THR A 101 -2.26 11.27 4.94
CA THR A 101 -3.43 10.82 5.71
C THR A 101 -4.67 10.88 4.82
N GLY A 102 -5.76 10.24 5.26
CA GLY A 102 -7.04 10.24 4.54
C GLY A 102 -7.30 8.91 3.85
N TYR A 103 -7.80 8.95 2.62
CA TYR A 103 -8.25 7.75 1.91
C TYR A 103 -7.74 7.70 0.48
N ILE A 104 -7.37 6.49 0.04
CA ILE A 104 -7.23 6.16 -1.37
C ILE A 104 -8.38 5.28 -1.78
N TRP A 105 -8.97 5.58 -2.92
CA TRP A 105 -10.01 4.75 -3.48
C TRP A 105 -9.50 4.06 -4.73
N LEU A 106 -9.83 2.79 -4.87
CA LEU A 106 -9.55 1.99 -6.04
C LEU A 106 -10.86 1.42 -6.57
N GLU A 107 -11.22 1.77 -7.79
CA GLU A 107 -12.23 1.06 -8.56
C GLU A 107 -11.59 -0.13 -9.27
N ALA A 108 -12.12 -1.32 -9.00
CA ALA A 108 -11.73 -2.58 -9.62
C ALA A 108 -12.95 -3.24 -10.30
N PRO A 109 -12.81 -3.89 -11.46
CA PRO A 109 -13.93 -4.59 -12.08
C PRO A 109 -14.33 -5.84 -11.28
N GLY A 110 -15.62 -6.17 -11.21
CA GLY A 110 -16.06 -7.37 -10.50
C GLY A 110 -15.69 -8.69 -11.19
N SER A 111 -15.44 -8.62 -12.50
CA SER A 111 -14.95 -9.76 -13.28
C SER A 111 -13.98 -9.33 -14.38
N LEU A 112 -12.96 -10.14 -14.63
CA LEU A 112 -12.04 -9.97 -15.75
C LEU A 112 -12.72 -10.44 -17.04
N GLN A 113 -13.01 -9.52 -17.97
CA GLN A 113 -13.65 -9.83 -19.26
C GLN A 113 -12.73 -9.60 -20.47
N SER A 114 -11.58 -8.98 -20.26
CA SER A 114 -10.67 -8.55 -21.31
C SER A 114 -9.23 -8.93 -20.98
N LEU A 115 -8.37 -8.95 -22.01
CA LEU A 115 -6.92 -9.13 -21.84
C LEU A 115 -6.27 -7.98 -21.05
N ASN A 116 -6.91 -6.82 -21.05
CA ASN A 116 -6.47 -5.60 -20.39
C ASN A 116 -7.58 -5.13 -19.45
N THR A 117 -7.30 -5.16 -18.16
CA THR A 117 -8.25 -4.84 -17.08
C THR A 117 -7.97 -3.44 -16.58
N GLN A 118 -9.00 -2.58 -16.59
CA GLN A 118 -8.86 -1.20 -16.15
C GLN A 118 -9.12 -1.04 -14.65
N PHE A 119 -8.31 -0.21 -14.00
CA PHE A 119 -8.42 0.16 -12.61
C PHE A 119 -8.35 1.68 -12.50
N ASN A 120 -9.21 2.29 -11.68
CA ASN A 120 -9.13 3.73 -11.41
C ASN A 120 -8.74 3.97 -9.96
N ILE A 121 -7.70 4.77 -9.72
CA ILE A 121 -7.33 5.23 -8.38
C ILE A 121 -7.78 6.66 -8.22
N TYR A 122 -8.42 6.96 -7.08
CA TYR A 122 -8.80 8.32 -6.70
C TYR A 122 -8.01 8.78 -5.47
N THR A 123 -7.44 9.97 -5.58
CA THR A 123 -6.49 10.55 -4.61
C THR A 123 -6.95 11.90 -4.03
N ASP A 124 -8.18 12.32 -4.32
CA ASP A 124 -8.75 13.60 -3.87
C ASP A 124 -8.96 13.69 -2.35
N GLN A 125 -9.03 12.55 -1.68
CA GLN A 125 -9.21 12.45 -0.22
C GLN A 125 -7.89 12.27 0.54
N ILE A 126 -6.74 12.51 -0.10
CA ILE A 126 -5.42 12.44 0.51
C ILE A 126 -4.98 13.84 0.98
N SER A 127 -4.44 13.93 2.19
CA SER A 127 -3.87 15.16 2.74
C SER A 127 -2.47 14.89 3.33
N PRO A 128 -1.48 15.78 3.11
CA PRO A 128 -1.58 17.05 2.40
C PRO A 128 -1.61 16.90 0.86
N LEU A 129 -2.22 17.86 0.15
CA LEU A 129 -2.32 17.90 -1.32
C LEU A 129 -1.01 18.35 -2.02
N SER A 130 0.14 18.26 -1.35
CA SER A 130 1.43 18.77 -1.83
C SER A 130 1.83 18.22 -3.22
N TRP A 131 1.40 17.00 -3.55
CA TRP A 131 1.61 16.33 -4.82
C TRP A 131 0.98 17.06 -6.04
N ARG A 132 0.03 17.96 -5.81
CA ARG A 132 -0.69 18.69 -6.86
C ARG A 132 0.14 19.82 -7.50
N ASN A 133 1.23 20.23 -6.86
CA ASN A 133 2.12 21.27 -7.36
C ASN A 133 3.25 20.64 -8.19
N GLY A 134 2.99 20.35 -9.45
CA GLY A 134 4.06 19.91 -10.34
C GLY A 134 3.57 19.58 -11.73
N PHE A 135 2.85 18.47 -11.88
CA PHE A 135 2.60 17.94 -13.22
C PHE A 135 1.24 17.23 -13.41
N ASN A 136 0.49 16.91 -12.34
CA ASN A 136 -0.88 16.39 -12.46
C ASN A 136 -1.82 17.01 -11.43
N SER A 137 -2.81 17.76 -11.91
CA SER A 137 -3.97 18.17 -11.11
C SER A 137 -5.00 17.04 -10.93
N ASP A 138 -4.78 15.92 -11.60
CA ASP A 138 -5.77 14.88 -11.77
C ASP A 138 -5.81 13.98 -10.55
N ASN A 139 -6.93 14.07 -9.82
CA ASN A 139 -7.21 13.21 -8.68
C ASN A 139 -7.64 11.80 -9.10
N THR A 140 -7.51 11.43 -10.39
CA THR A 140 -7.96 10.15 -10.92
C THR A 140 -6.92 9.59 -11.87
N TRP A 141 -6.39 8.42 -11.54
CA TRP A 141 -5.38 7.72 -12.32
C TRP A 141 -6.01 6.46 -12.88
N THR A 142 -5.90 6.26 -14.20
CA THR A 142 -6.48 5.10 -14.88
C THR A 142 -5.36 4.19 -15.34
N PHE A 143 -5.32 3.01 -14.76
CA PHE A 143 -4.38 1.95 -15.05
C PHE A 143 -5.04 0.87 -15.90
N SER A 144 -4.24 0.21 -16.72
CA SER A 144 -4.63 -1.00 -17.41
C SER A 144 -3.55 -2.05 -17.17
N MET A 145 -3.92 -3.19 -16.60
CA MET A 145 -3.04 -4.34 -16.39
C MET A 145 -3.38 -5.45 -17.36
N ASN A 146 -2.36 -6.14 -17.88
CA ASN A 146 -2.61 -7.37 -18.62
C ASN A 146 -3.15 -8.47 -17.68
N LEU A 147 -3.70 -9.55 -18.25
CA LEU A 147 -4.31 -10.63 -17.47
C LEU A 147 -3.33 -11.25 -16.45
N ASP A 148 -2.08 -11.53 -16.86
CA ASP A 148 -1.09 -12.17 -15.98
C ASP A 148 -0.74 -11.28 -14.78
N ALA A 149 -0.55 -9.98 -14.99
CA ALA A 149 -0.33 -8.99 -13.94
C ALA A 149 -1.53 -8.88 -13.00
N THR A 150 -2.74 -8.89 -13.57
CA THR A 150 -3.99 -8.82 -12.81
C THR A 150 -4.18 -10.03 -11.91
N LEU A 151 -3.89 -11.24 -12.42
CA LEU A 151 -3.95 -12.49 -11.65
C LEU A 151 -2.84 -12.57 -10.60
N ALA A 152 -1.65 -12.05 -10.89
CA ALA A 152 -0.59 -11.88 -9.89
C ALA A 152 -0.93 -10.79 -8.84
N GLY A 153 -1.93 -9.94 -9.15
CA GLY A 153 -2.35 -8.81 -8.34
C GLY A 153 -1.29 -7.71 -8.22
N SER A 154 -0.38 -7.60 -9.18
CA SER A 154 0.56 -6.48 -9.26
C SER A 154 0.98 -6.18 -10.70
N GLY A 155 1.09 -4.90 -11.03
CA GLY A 155 1.65 -4.42 -12.28
C GLY A 155 2.65 -3.31 -12.05
N SER A 156 3.63 -3.19 -12.95
CA SER A 156 4.56 -2.07 -12.97
C SER A 156 4.79 -1.55 -14.39
N ILE A 157 5.10 -0.27 -14.49
CA ILE A 157 5.56 0.39 -15.71
C ILE A 157 6.75 1.26 -15.37
N ALA A 158 7.75 1.28 -16.23
CA ALA A 158 8.79 2.29 -16.27
C ALA A 158 8.74 2.99 -17.63
N ALA A 159 8.65 4.32 -17.59
CA ALA A 159 8.73 5.20 -18.74
C ALA A 159 10.10 5.91 -18.71
N ASN A 160 10.89 5.77 -19.77
CA ASN A 160 12.18 6.43 -19.90
C ASN A 160 12.20 7.26 -21.19
N TRP A 161 12.62 8.52 -21.08
CA TRP A 161 12.88 9.36 -22.25
C TRP A 161 14.08 8.83 -23.04
N SER A 162 13.92 8.68 -24.35
CA SER A 162 14.99 8.26 -25.26
C SER A 162 15.40 9.42 -26.17
N GLU A 163 16.65 9.87 -26.03
CA GLU A 163 17.24 10.91 -26.91
C GLU A 163 17.41 10.43 -28.35
N GLU A 164 17.52 9.11 -28.57
CA GLU A 164 17.67 8.54 -29.92
C GLU A 164 16.37 8.65 -30.71
N THR A 165 15.24 8.36 -30.05
CA THR A 165 13.92 8.30 -30.71
C THR A 165 13.07 9.55 -30.45
N TRP A 166 13.46 10.43 -29.52
CA TRP A 166 12.66 11.56 -29.06
C TRP A 166 11.26 11.15 -28.58
N GLU A 167 11.18 9.95 -28.00
CA GLU A 167 9.94 9.32 -27.55
C GLU A 167 10.18 8.62 -26.20
N TYR A 168 9.08 8.35 -25.48
CA TYR A 168 9.14 7.52 -24.28
C TYR A 168 9.15 6.05 -24.62
N ILE A 169 10.10 5.33 -24.02
CA ILE A 169 10.13 3.88 -24.03
C ILE A 169 9.44 3.40 -22.75
N TYR A 170 8.32 2.72 -22.94
CA TYR A 170 7.56 2.10 -21.86
C TYR A 170 7.93 0.62 -21.73
N THR A 171 8.22 0.20 -20.50
CA THR A 171 8.53 -1.19 -20.17
C THR A 171 7.70 -1.63 -18.97
N GLY A 172 7.16 -2.85 -19.01
CA GLY A 172 6.34 -3.38 -17.92
C GLY A 172 5.05 -4.04 -18.40
N ASN A 173 4.20 -4.41 -17.45
CA ASN A 173 2.92 -5.10 -17.64
C ASN A 173 1.71 -4.25 -17.19
N LEU A 174 1.98 -3.00 -16.79
CA LEU A 174 1.01 -1.96 -16.50
C LEU A 174 1.06 -0.92 -17.62
N SER A 175 -0.08 -0.33 -17.97
CA SER A 175 -0.16 0.88 -18.78
C SER A 175 -0.98 1.93 -18.05
N ILE A 176 -0.65 3.21 -18.26
CA ILE A 176 -1.35 4.33 -17.64
C ILE A 176 -2.03 5.12 -18.76
N THR A 177 -3.36 5.18 -18.71
CA THR A 177 -4.16 5.90 -19.71
C THR A 177 -4.46 7.33 -19.26
N ASN A 178 -4.49 7.55 -17.94
CA ASN A 178 -4.69 8.86 -17.35
C ASN A 178 -3.92 8.96 -16.02
N GLY A 179 -3.44 10.16 -15.68
CA GLY A 179 -2.84 10.46 -14.36
C GLY A 179 -1.32 10.40 -14.28
N MET A 180 -0.60 10.13 -15.39
CA MET A 180 0.86 10.27 -15.44
C MET A 180 1.24 11.41 -16.37
N ALA A 181 1.93 12.41 -15.83
CA ALA A 181 2.47 13.52 -16.59
C ALA A 181 3.95 13.28 -16.72
N LEU A 182 4.37 13.13 -17.98
CA LEU A 182 5.76 12.98 -18.33
C LEU A 182 6.26 14.26 -18.98
N CYS A 183 7.50 14.59 -18.70
CA CYS A 183 8.17 15.82 -19.03
C CYS A 183 9.44 15.50 -19.83
N ILE A 184 9.79 16.25 -20.89
CA ILE A 184 10.93 15.90 -21.77
C ILE A 184 12.21 15.63 -20.94
N GLU A 185 12.90 14.51 -21.16
CA GLU A 185 14.06 14.09 -20.32
C GLU A 185 13.68 13.58 -18.90
N CYS A 186 12.41 13.23 -18.68
CA CYS A 186 11.96 12.52 -17.47
C CYS A 186 12.09 11.01 -17.58
N ALA A 187 12.28 10.38 -16.43
CA ALA A 187 11.95 8.99 -16.21
C ALA A 187 10.90 8.89 -15.11
N ALA A 188 10.01 7.91 -15.21
CA ALA A 188 9.06 7.61 -14.14
C ALA A 188 8.86 6.11 -14.02
N SER A 189 8.72 5.60 -12.80
CA SER A 189 8.26 4.24 -12.54
C SER A 189 7.00 4.26 -11.68
N VAL A 190 6.06 3.39 -12.03
CA VAL A 190 4.82 3.24 -11.27
C VAL A 190 4.57 1.77 -11.02
N THR A 191 4.27 1.43 -9.77
CA THR A 191 3.85 0.09 -9.36
C THR A 191 2.49 0.16 -8.71
N LEU A 192 1.57 -0.70 -9.13
CA LEU A 192 0.24 -0.86 -8.54
C LEU A 192 0.11 -2.30 -8.05
N ASN A 193 -0.24 -2.48 -6.78
CA ASN A 193 -0.61 -3.77 -6.20
C ASN A 193 -2.10 -3.77 -5.83
N LEU A 194 -2.77 -4.90 -6.07
CA LEU A 194 -4.15 -5.13 -5.67
C LEU A 194 -4.18 -5.64 -4.24
N VAL A 195 -4.09 -4.74 -3.26
CA VAL A 195 -3.94 -5.11 -1.84
C VAL A 195 -5.27 -5.53 -1.21
N GLY A 196 -5.30 -6.66 -0.52
CA GLY A 196 -6.47 -7.16 0.20
C GLY A 196 -7.49 -7.87 -0.69
N PHE A 197 -7.21 -8.03 -1.98
CA PHE A 197 -8.03 -8.83 -2.89
C PHE A 197 -7.20 -9.42 -4.03
N GLU A 198 -7.80 -10.38 -4.73
CA GLU A 198 -7.23 -11.03 -5.89
C GLU A 198 -8.33 -11.41 -6.89
N TYR A 199 -7.90 -11.84 -8.07
CA TYR A 199 -8.80 -12.45 -9.04
C TYR A 199 -8.50 -13.93 -9.14
N THR A 200 -9.54 -14.75 -9.13
CA THR A 200 -9.40 -16.17 -9.46
C THR A 200 -8.98 -16.35 -10.92
N ASN A 201 -8.52 -17.55 -11.27
CA ASN A 201 -8.30 -17.94 -12.67
C ASN A 201 -9.58 -17.85 -13.54
N ALA A 202 -10.77 -17.86 -12.93
CA ALA A 202 -12.04 -17.62 -13.62
C ALA A 202 -12.34 -16.12 -13.79
N GLY A 203 -11.43 -15.24 -13.37
CA GLY A 203 -11.56 -13.79 -13.44
C GLY A 203 -12.48 -13.20 -12.39
N GLN A 204 -12.86 -13.92 -11.33
CA GLN A 204 -13.76 -13.40 -10.29
C GLN A 204 -12.99 -12.69 -9.19
N PHE A 205 -13.45 -11.50 -8.79
CA PHE A 205 -12.92 -10.76 -7.64
C PHE A 205 -13.18 -11.52 -6.35
N ILE A 206 -12.14 -11.70 -5.53
CA ILE A 206 -12.22 -12.31 -4.19
C ILE A 206 -11.41 -11.47 -3.21
N VAL A 207 -12.00 -11.17 -2.06
CA VAL A 207 -11.29 -10.52 -0.95
C VAL A 207 -10.33 -11.50 -0.30
N ASN A 208 -9.08 -11.07 -0.09
CA ASN A 208 -8.03 -11.83 0.56
C ASN A 208 -7.56 -11.09 1.83
N PRO A 209 -8.12 -11.40 3.01
CA PRO A 209 -7.76 -10.74 4.26
C PRO A 209 -6.36 -11.10 4.76
N ASP A 210 -5.77 -12.20 4.26
CA ASP A 210 -4.44 -12.68 4.63
C ASP A 210 -3.36 -12.17 3.65
N ASP A 211 -3.69 -11.18 2.80
CA ASP A 211 -2.77 -10.60 1.83
C ASP A 211 -1.59 -9.90 2.53
N PRO A 212 -0.34 -10.36 2.34
CA PRO A 212 0.82 -9.79 3.00
C PRO A 212 1.30 -8.47 2.38
N ARG A 213 0.75 -8.06 1.23
CA ARG A 213 1.16 -6.84 0.53
C ARG A 213 0.71 -5.61 1.32
N ALA A 214 1.66 -4.74 1.66
CA ALA A 214 1.36 -3.48 2.34
C ALA A 214 1.34 -2.28 1.38
N LEU A 215 2.13 -2.32 0.31
CA LEU A 215 2.26 -1.24 -0.68
C LEU A 215 1.11 -1.32 -1.69
N LEU A 216 0.26 -0.30 -1.77
CA LEU A 216 -0.81 -0.18 -2.77
C LEU A 216 -0.30 0.43 -4.08
N LEU A 217 0.34 1.59 -3.99
CA LEU A 217 0.80 2.37 -5.14
C LEU A 217 2.19 2.91 -4.82
N SER A 218 3.11 2.79 -5.77
CA SER A 218 4.42 3.46 -5.73
C SER A 218 4.57 4.24 -7.03
N TYR A 219 5.03 5.47 -6.92
CA TYR A 219 5.31 6.36 -8.04
C TYR A 219 6.66 7.02 -7.78
N ASP A 220 7.61 6.79 -8.68
CA ASP A 220 8.88 7.50 -8.71
C ASP A 220 8.95 8.33 -9.98
N ASP A 221 9.45 9.56 -9.86
CA ASP A 221 9.88 10.34 -11.00
C ASP A 221 11.29 10.88 -10.83
N TYR A 222 11.91 11.10 -11.98
CA TYR A 222 13.23 11.70 -12.11
C TYR A 222 13.18 12.77 -13.20
N TRP A 223 13.54 14.00 -12.85
CA TRP A 223 13.66 15.15 -13.76
C TRP A 223 14.79 16.05 -13.31
N ASP A 224 15.69 16.44 -14.22
CA ASP A 224 16.71 17.50 -14.00
C ASP A 224 17.36 17.43 -12.60
N TYR A 225 17.88 16.25 -12.27
CA TYR A 225 18.55 15.94 -11.00
C TYR A 225 17.68 16.00 -9.74
N ARG A 226 16.36 15.98 -9.91
CA ARG A 226 15.38 15.78 -8.85
C ARG A 226 14.83 14.38 -8.93
N TYR A 227 14.80 13.70 -7.79
CA TYR A 227 14.10 12.43 -7.65
C TYR A 227 12.94 12.61 -6.68
N THR A 228 11.74 12.27 -7.10
CA THR A 228 10.57 12.23 -6.22
C THR A 228 10.07 10.81 -6.12
N SER A 229 10.05 10.23 -4.93
CA SER A 229 9.40 8.94 -4.66
C SER A 229 8.13 9.19 -3.87
N ARG A 230 7.05 8.46 -4.19
CA ARG A 230 5.76 8.50 -3.51
C ARG A 230 5.22 7.08 -3.36
N ASP A 231 5.33 6.56 -2.16
CA ASP A 231 4.76 5.26 -1.82
C ASP A 231 3.48 5.42 -1.02
N PHE A 232 2.49 4.58 -1.26
CA PHE A 232 1.25 4.51 -0.49
C PHE A 232 1.07 3.10 0.05
N PHE A 233 1.41 2.92 1.31
CA PHE A 233 1.14 1.75 2.11
C PHE A 233 -0.27 1.84 2.71
N VAL A 234 -0.94 0.70 2.85
CA VAL A 234 -2.29 0.61 3.42
C VAL A 234 -2.33 -0.27 4.66
N GLN A 235 -1.37 -1.17 4.80
CA GLN A 235 -1.17 -1.95 6.01
C GLN A 235 0.10 -1.49 6.71
N SER A 236 0.10 -1.59 8.05
CA SER A 236 1.36 -1.53 8.78
C SER A 236 2.25 -2.66 8.28
N ILE A 237 3.44 -2.33 7.76
CA ILE A 237 4.43 -3.35 7.44
C ILE A 237 4.60 -4.18 8.71
N PRO A 238 4.34 -5.50 8.67
CA PRO A 238 4.43 -6.31 9.87
C PRO A 238 5.78 -6.01 10.53
N VAL A 239 5.73 -5.58 11.79
CA VAL A 239 6.90 -5.44 12.65
C VAL A 239 7.18 -6.72 13.48
N PRO A 240 6.97 -7.99 13.02
CA PRO A 240 7.34 -9.13 13.84
C PRO A 240 8.84 -9.08 14.13
N ALA A 241 9.66 -8.81 13.11
CA ALA A 241 11.11 -8.87 13.27
C ALA A 241 11.62 -7.83 14.28
N ALA A 242 11.18 -6.57 14.21
CA ALA A 242 11.76 -5.55 15.09
C ALA A 242 11.31 -5.73 16.55
N ILE A 243 10.07 -6.19 16.81
CA ILE A 243 9.63 -6.51 18.17
C ILE A 243 10.39 -7.73 18.70
N TRP A 244 10.56 -8.79 17.89
CA TRP A 244 11.36 -9.95 18.29
C TRP A 244 12.84 -9.60 18.50
N LEU A 245 13.41 -8.73 17.68
CA LEU A 245 14.77 -8.21 17.85
C LEU A 245 14.89 -7.35 19.10
N PHE A 246 13.89 -6.50 19.38
CA PHE A 246 13.87 -5.67 20.58
C PHE A 246 13.74 -6.53 21.84
N VAL A 247 12.82 -7.49 21.86
CA VAL A 247 12.63 -8.43 22.97
C VAL A 247 13.87 -9.30 23.17
N SER A 248 14.44 -9.87 22.10
CA SER A 248 15.66 -10.69 22.19
C SER A 248 16.87 -9.87 22.63
N GLY A 249 17.01 -8.63 22.16
CA GLY A 249 18.00 -7.67 22.64
C GLY A 249 17.85 -7.36 24.13
N LEU A 250 16.62 -7.11 24.58
CA LEU A 250 16.31 -6.80 25.98
C LEU A 250 16.59 -7.99 26.92
N VAL A 251 16.24 -9.22 26.50
CA VAL A 251 16.60 -10.45 27.22
C VAL A 251 18.12 -10.61 27.32
N THR A 252 18.85 -10.30 26.26
CA THR A 252 20.32 -10.36 26.22
C THR A 252 20.95 -9.36 27.20
N LEU A 253 20.46 -8.11 27.22
CA LEU A 253 20.92 -7.07 28.16
C LEU A 253 20.67 -7.43 29.62
N ILE A 254 19.51 -8.00 29.95
CA ILE A 254 19.21 -8.50 31.31
C ILE A 254 20.19 -9.62 31.70
N GLY A 255 20.52 -10.51 30.76
CA GLY A 255 21.52 -11.57 30.94
C GLY A 255 22.90 -11.01 31.29
N PHE A 256 23.36 -9.98 30.58
CA PHE A 256 24.64 -9.31 30.85
C PHE A 256 24.66 -8.62 32.22
N LYS A 257 23.60 -7.88 32.58
CA LYS A 257 23.51 -7.21 33.89
C LYS A 257 23.60 -8.19 35.07
N ARG A 258 22.94 -9.36 34.95
CA ARG A 258 22.99 -10.40 36.00
C ARG A 258 24.38 -11.02 36.16
N LYS A 259 25.15 -11.18 35.06
CA LYS A 259 26.54 -11.64 35.16
C LYS A 259 27.44 -10.61 35.83
N GLN A 260 27.28 -9.32 35.53
CA GLN A 260 28.05 -8.25 36.15
C GLN A 260 27.82 -8.17 37.66
N LEU A 261 26.57 -8.33 38.11
CA LEU A 261 26.23 -8.35 39.54
C LEU A 261 26.87 -9.55 40.27
N ARG A 262 26.87 -10.75 39.66
CA ARG A 262 27.54 -11.92 40.26
C ARG A 262 29.05 -11.71 40.40
N CYS A 263 29.72 -11.15 39.39
CA CYS A 263 31.14 -10.84 39.50
C CYS A 263 31.42 -9.84 40.62
N HIS A 264 30.54 -8.86 40.84
CA HIS A 264 30.71 -7.89 41.91
C HIS A 264 30.54 -8.48 43.32
N GLU A 265 29.71 -9.51 43.50
CA GLU A 265 29.60 -10.26 44.75
C GLU A 265 30.82 -11.15 45.01
N THR A 266 31.40 -11.76 43.97
CA THR A 266 32.58 -12.64 44.15
C THR A 266 33.84 -11.86 44.55
N TYR A 267 33.95 -10.58 44.18
CA TYR A 267 35.07 -9.73 44.62
C TYR A 267 35.02 -9.34 46.11
N HIS A 268 33.89 -9.53 46.80
CA HIS A 268 33.81 -9.28 48.24
C HIS A 268 34.14 -10.51 49.11
N GLU A 269 34.14 -11.72 48.55
CA GLU A 269 34.56 -12.93 49.29
C GLU A 269 36.08 -13.18 49.26
N VAL A 270 36.82 -12.53 48.34
CA VAL A 270 38.29 -12.65 48.26
C VAL A 270 39.02 -11.59 49.10
N CYS A 271 38.31 -10.63 49.71
CA CYS A 271 38.90 -9.56 50.54
C CYS A 271 38.54 -9.66 52.04
N ARG A 272 38.23 -10.86 52.55
CA ARG A 272 38.03 -11.10 53.99
C ARG A 272 38.90 -12.24 54.50
N SER A 273 40.19 -12.11 54.28
CA SER A 273 41.23 -12.80 55.04
C SER A 273 42.37 -11.83 55.21
N ASP A 274 42.30 -11.05 56.29
CA ASP A 274 43.43 -10.61 57.13
C ASP A 274 42.86 -9.92 58.38
#